data_AF-A0A2H3DR99-F1
#
_entry.id   AF-A0A2H3DR99-F1
#
_cell.length_a   1.000
_cell.length_b   1.000
_cell.length_c   1.000
_cell.angle_alpha   90.00
_cell.angle_beta   90.00
_cell.angle_gamma   90.00
#
_symmetry.space_group_name_H-M   'P 1'
#
loop_
_entity.id
_entity.type
_entity.pdbx_description
1 polymer ?
#
loop_
_entity_poly.entity_id
_entity_poly.type
_entity_poly.pdbx_seq_one_letter_code
_entity_poly.pdbx_strand_id
1 'polypeptide(L)'
;GAAPAYRALFFRHYLRVSATKHRVAITRLILSDHCLAVKLLRSSCLASREDCLCRFFLVTTNTPEHALLLCVGSDGVASTRSKF
;
A
#
# COMPACT_ATOMS: atom_id res chain seq x y z
N GLY A 1 34.12 -9.01 0.51
CA GLY A 1 32.77 -9.50 0.18
C GLY A 1 31.98 -8.35 -0.39
N ALA A 2 31.38 -8.53 -1.57
CA ALA A 2 30.56 -7.48 -2.19
C ALA A 2 29.34 -7.19 -1.29
N ALA A 3 29.20 -5.95 -0.85
CA ALA A 3 28.01 -5.51 -0.14
C ALA A 3 26.79 -5.76 -1.03
N PRO A 4 25.67 -6.31 -0.50
CA PRO A 4 24.50 -6.55 -1.32
C PRO A 4 24.04 -5.22 -1.90
N ALA A 5 24.18 -5.06 -3.22
CA ALA A 5 23.68 -3.91 -3.96
C ALA A 5 22.18 -3.88 -3.74
N TYR A 6 21.79 -2.97 -2.85
CA TYR A 6 20.49 -2.90 -2.22
C TYR A 6 19.38 -2.94 -3.31
N ARG A 7 18.33 -3.72 -3.08
CA ARG A 7 17.03 -3.48 -3.76
C ARG A 7 16.26 -2.34 -3.11
N ALA A 8 16.78 -1.77 -2.01
CA ALA A 8 16.15 -0.68 -1.27
C ALA A 8 16.00 0.62 -2.10
N LEU A 9 16.83 0.83 -3.12
CA LEU A 9 16.72 2.02 -3.98
C LEU A 9 15.50 2.02 -4.88
N PHE A 10 14.93 0.85 -5.21
CA PHE A 10 13.79 0.77 -6.11
C PHE A 10 12.56 1.50 -5.54
N PHE A 11 12.51 1.68 -4.22
CA PHE A 11 11.45 2.43 -3.55
C PHE A 11 11.69 3.94 -3.49
N ARG A 12 12.83 4.51 -3.93
CA ARG A 12 13.08 5.97 -3.82
C ARG A 12 12.05 6.85 -4.55
N HIS A 13 11.18 6.29 -5.39
CA HIS A 13 10.10 7.04 -6.03
C HIS A 13 9.19 7.74 -5.00
N TYR A 14 8.98 7.20 -3.80
CA TYR A 14 8.20 7.90 -2.77
C TYR A 14 8.87 9.20 -2.29
N LEU A 15 10.20 9.32 -2.37
CA LEU A 15 10.92 10.54 -1.98
C LEU A 15 10.65 11.70 -2.96
N ARG A 16 10.18 11.40 -4.17
CA ARG A 16 9.80 12.40 -5.19
C ARG A 16 8.45 13.05 -4.91
N VAL A 17 7.67 12.53 -3.96
CA VAL A 17 6.40 13.14 -3.55
C VAL A 17 6.70 14.48 -2.87
N SER A 18 6.19 15.58 -3.41
CA SER A 18 6.52 16.94 -2.94
C SER A 18 5.96 17.23 -1.54
N ALA A 19 4.72 16.78 -1.28
CA ALA A 19 4.05 16.97 -0.01
C ALA A 19 4.65 16.09 1.09
N THR A 20 5.24 16.72 2.12
CA THR A 20 5.87 16.03 3.25
C THR A 20 4.91 15.08 3.96
N LYS A 21 3.63 15.47 4.15
CA LYS A 21 2.61 14.62 4.76
C LYS A 21 2.40 13.32 3.97
N HIS A 22 2.35 13.41 2.65
CA HIS A 22 2.18 12.24 1.78
C HIS A 22 3.43 11.35 1.77
N ARG A 23 4.63 11.94 1.77
CA ARG A 23 5.89 11.16 1.95
C ARG A 23 5.88 10.34 3.22
N VAL A 24 5.53 10.96 4.36
CA VAL A 24 5.47 10.25 5.66
C VAL A 24 4.44 9.12 5.62
N ALA A 25 3.26 9.36 5.06
CA ALA A 25 2.22 8.34 4.93
C ALA A 25 2.69 7.15 4.06
N ILE A 26 3.32 7.42 2.91
CA ILE A 26 3.85 6.38 2.01
C ILE A 26 5.00 5.61 2.68
N THR A 27 5.90 6.29 3.37
CA THR A 27 6.98 5.64 4.13
C THR A 27 6.42 4.70 5.19
N ARG A 28 5.44 5.14 5.98
CA ARG A 28 4.77 4.28 6.98
C ARG A 28 4.08 3.09 6.32
N LEU A 29 3.45 3.29 5.16
CA LEU A 29 2.83 2.22 4.39
C LEU A 29 3.85 1.16 3.92
N ILE A 30 4.99 1.60 3.38
CA ILE A 30 6.09 0.73 2.90
C ILE A 30 6.74 -0.01 4.07
N LEU A 31 6.98 0.67 5.19
CA LEU A 31 7.59 0.09 6.39
C LEU A 31 6.63 -0.78 7.22
N SER A 32 5.37 -0.90 6.79
CA SER A 32 4.33 -1.61 7.52
C SER A 32 3.98 -1.03 8.90
N ASP A 33 4.25 0.25 9.10
CA ASP A 33 3.93 1.05 10.29
C ASP A 33 2.62 1.86 10.09
N HIS A 34 1.73 1.37 9.23
CA HIS A 34 0.44 1.99 8.96
C HIS A 34 -0.63 0.93 8.94
N CYS A 35 -1.81 1.20 9.49
CA CYS A 35 -2.94 0.26 9.56
C CYS A 35 -3.44 -0.23 8.18
N LEU A 36 -3.03 0.44 7.09
CA LEU A 36 -3.36 0.08 5.72
C LEU A 36 -2.22 -0.65 4.99
N ALA A 37 -1.13 -0.97 5.68
CA ALA A 37 0.02 -1.63 5.08
C ALA A 37 -0.25 -3.11 4.78
N VAL A 38 0.36 -3.60 3.70
CA VAL A 38 0.21 -4.99 3.20
C VAL A 38 0.44 -6.01 4.30
N LYS A 39 1.48 -5.85 5.12
CA LYS A 39 1.89 -6.84 6.10
C LYS A 39 0.85 -6.99 7.22
N LEU A 40 0.27 -5.88 7.69
CA LEU A 40 -0.80 -5.91 8.68
C LEU A 40 -2.08 -6.50 8.10
N LEU A 41 -2.39 -6.16 6.83
CA LEU A 41 -3.54 -6.73 6.12
C LEU A 41 -3.39 -8.21 5.76
N ARG A 42 -2.15 -8.70 5.57
CA ARG A 42 -1.86 -10.13 5.39
C ARG A 42 -1.96 -10.90 6.68
N SER A 43 -1.71 -10.28 7.83
CA SER A 43 -1.82 -10.99 9.11
C SER A 43 -3.22 -11.55 9.36
N SER A 44 -4.27 -10.97 8.74
CA SER A 44 -5.64 -11.50 8.77
C SER A 44 -5.94 -12.53 7.69
N CYS A 45 -5.05 -12.73 6.71
CA CYS A 45 -5.23 -13.69 5.61
C CYS A 45 -4.19 -14.81 5.77
N LEU A 46 -4.64 -15.95 6.29
CA LEU A 46 -3.80 -17.14 6.53
C LEU A 46 -3.44 -17.89 5.23
N ALA A 47 -4.16 -17.62 4.14
CA ALA A 47 -3.92 -18.19 2.82
C ALA A 47 -2.88 -17.37 2.04
N SER A 48 -2.41 -17.91 0.91
CA SER A 48 -1.33 -17.32 0.12
C SER A 48 -1.62 -15.86 -0.27
N ARG A 49 -0.58 -15.10 -0.68
CA ARG A 49 -0.74 -13.69 -1.09
C ARG A 49 -1.85 -13.51 -2.12
N GLU A 50 -1.97 -14.45 -3.05
CA GLU A 50 -2.90 -14.40 -4.17
C GLU A 50 -4.34 -14.58 -3.70
N ASP A 51 -4.54 -15.33 -2.61
CA ASP A 51 -5.84 -15.60 -1.98
C ASP A 51 -6.31 -14.46 -1.06
N CYS A 52 -5.44 -13.49 -0.76
CA CYS A 52 -5.81 -12.34 0.05
C CYS A 52 -6.70 -11.38 -0.76
N LEU A 53 -8.02 -11.47 -0.62
CA LEU A 53 -8.96 -10.60 -1.32
C LEU A 53 -9.04 -9.19 -0.72
N CYS A 54 -9.34 -8.19 -1.55
CA CYS A 54 -9.41 -6.79 -1.18
C CYS A 54 -10.45 -6.58 -0.09
N ARG A 55 -10.07 -5.93 1.01
CA ARG A 55 -10.94 -5.66 2.17
C ARG A 55 -12.20 -4.82 1.89
N PHE A 56 -12.32 -4.21 0.71
CA PHE A 56 -13.46 -3.34 0.38
C PHE A 56 -14.49 -4.03 -0.49
N PHE A 57 -14.08 -4.70 -1.58
CA PHE A 57 -14.99 -5.33 -2.53
C PHE A 57 -14.74 -6.83 -2.75
N LEU A 58 -13.68 -7.38 -2.15
CA LEU A 58 -13.38 -8.80 -2.08
C LEU A 58 -13.22 -9.53 -3.44
N VAL A 59 -13.00 -8.83 -4.56
CA VAL A 59 -12.84 -9.52 -5.88
C VAL A 59 -11.39 -9.58 -6.34
N THR A 60 -10.55 -8.59 -6.05
CA THR A 60 -9.13 -8.61 -6.44
C THR A 60 -8.20 -8.78 -5.27
N THR A 61 -6.96 -9.18 -5.52
CA THR A 61 -5.91 -9.26 -4.50
C THR A 61 -5.74 -7.95 -3.73
N ASN A 62 -5.56 -8.06 -2.42
CA ASN A 62 -5.42 -6.97 -1.47
C ASN A 62 -4.01 -6.38 -1.54
N THR A 63 -3.78 -5.54 -2.54
CA THR A 63 -2.58 -4.72 -2.62
C THR A 63 -2.89 -3.28 -2.18
N PRO A 64 -1.92 -2.55 -1.60
CA PRO A 64 -2.12 -1.19 -1.13
C PRO A 64 -2.39 -0.23 -2.30
N GLU A 65 -1.81 -0.48 -3.47
CA GLU A 65 -2.09 0.27 -4.69
C GLU A 65 -3.55 0.08 -5.08
N HIS A 66 -4.04 -1.16 -5.07
CA HIS A 66 -5.43 -1.42 -5.31
C HIS A 66 -6.31 -0.74 -4.24
N ALA A 67 -6.10 -1.07 -2.97
CA ALA A 67 -6.95 -0.62 -1.86
C ALA A 67 -7.01 0.91 -1.73
N LEU A 68 -5.92 1.63 -1.99
CA LEU A 68 -5.84 3.08 -1.80
C LEU A 68 -6.11 3.87 -3.08
N LEU A 69 -5.62 3.40 -4.23
CA LEU A 69 -5.59 4.20 -5.45
C LEU A 69 -6.61 3.75 -6.50
N LEU A 70 -7.02 2.49 -6.50
CA LEU A 70 -7.88 1.93 -7.57
C LEU A 70 -9.26 1.49 -7.07
N CYS A 71 -9.36 1.05 -5.82
CA CYS A 71 -10.54 0.38 -5.31
C CYS A 71 -11.76 1.31 -5.30
N VAL A 72 -12.90 0.81 -5.78
CA VAL A 72 -14.19 1.52 -5.78
C VAL A 72 -15.18 0.91 -4.79
N GLY A 73 -14.80 -0.13 -4.05
CA GLY A 73 -15.64 -0.79 -3.05
C GLY A 73 -15.91 0.03 -1.79
N SER A 74 -15.33 1.23 -1.68
CA SER A 74 -15.59 2.15 -0.56
C SER A 74 -15.82 3.56 -1.11
N ASP A 75 -17.05 4.05 -0.96
CA ASP A 75 -17.45 5.39 -1.40
C ASP A 75 -16.62 6.48 -0.74
N GLY A 76 -16.22 6.30 0.53
CA GLY A 76 -15.37 7.24 1.25
C GLY A 76 -13.96 7.34 0.65
N VAL A 77 -13.36 6.20 0.28
CA VAL A 77 -12.04 6.18 -0.38
C VAL A 77 -12.15 6.77 -1.78
N ALA A 78 -13.16 6.38 -2.56
CA ALA A 78 -13.40 6.89 -3.91
C ALA A 78 -13.63 8.42 -3.91
N SER A 79 -14.45 8.92 -2.98
CA SER A 79 -14.74 10.35 -2.82
C SER A 79 -13.56 11.17 -2.31
N THR A 80 -12.61 10.53 -1.62
CA THR A 80 -11.38 11.21 -1.18
C THR A 80 -10.41 11.36 -2.34
N ARG A 81 -10.28 10.34 -3.20
CA ARG A 81 -9.43 10.42 -4.40
C ARG A 81 -9.88 11.48 -5.38
N SER A 82 -11.19 11.65 -5.60
CA SER A 82 -11.70 12.67 -6.53
C SER A 82 -11.42 14.11 -6.10
N LYS A 83 -10.95 14.33 -4.87
CA LYS A 83 -10.60 15.65 -4.32
C LYS A 83 -9.13 16.02 -4.51
N PHE A 84 -8.30 15.14 -5.03
CA PHE A 84 -6.85 15.33 -5.24
C PHE A 84 -6.44 14.99 -6.67
#